data_AF-V4PR92-F1
#
_entry.id   AF-V4PR92-F1
#
_cell.length_a   1.000
_cell.length_b   1.000
_cell.length_c   1.000
_cell.angle_alpha   90.00
_cell.angle_beta   90.00
_cell.angle_gamma   90.00
#
_symmetry.space_group_name_H-M   'P 1'
#
loop_
_entity.id
_entity.type
_entity.pdbx_description
1 polymer ?
#
loop_
_entity_poly.entity_id
_entity_poly.type
_entity_poly.pdbx_seq_one_letter_code
_entity_poly.pdbx_strand_id
1 'polypeptide(L)'
;MKYEHFAIVISPDAYNRMTNLIYVAPISTTANLARNVGFQVSLSGAGTKTTGVIDLMQIRAVDFKSAERKVSYVEKLPSFIVDEVLERIAPIFMTDEN
;
A
#
# COMPACT_ATOMS: atom_id res chain seq x y z
N MET A 1 15.30 -16.83 7.18
CA MET A 1 14.47 -15.90 7.98
C MET A 1 13.55 -15.17 7.02
N LYS A 2 12.25 -15.49 7.02
CA LYS A 2 11.26 -14.92 6.10
C LYS A 2 10.60 -13.76 6.83
N TYR A 3 11.09 -12.54 6.60
CA TYR A 3 10.52 -11.36 7.25
C TYR A 3 9.09 -11.13 6.76
N GLU A 4 8.18 -10.88 7.69
CA GLU A 4 6.83 -10.42 7.35
C GLU A 4 6.95 -8.98 6.85
N HIS A 5 6.38 -8.70 5.67
CA HIS A 5 6.40 -7.37 5.07
C HIS A 5 5.01 -6.78 5.16
N PHE A 6 4.91 -5.59 5.77
CA PHE A 6 3.66 -4.84 5.79
C PHE A 6 3.41 -4.21 4.41
N ALA A 7 2.15 -4.14 4.04
CA ALA A 7 1.70 -3.47 2.84
C ALA A 7 0.28 -2.94 3.06
N ILE A 8 -0.03 -1.79 2.46
CA ILE A 8 -1.40 -1.28 2.39
C ILE A 8 -2.12 -1.92 1.20
N VAL A 9 -3.36 -2.36 1.38
CA VAL A 9 -4.25 -2.72 0.28
C VAL A 9 -4.89 -1.46 -0.27
N ILE A 10 -4.69 -1.19 -1.57
CA ILE A 10 -5.17 0.00 -2.28
C ILE A 10 -6.30 -0.30 -3.26
N SER A 11 -6.82 -1.53 -3.22
CA SER A 11 -7.89 -2.01 -4.09
C SER A 11 -9.18 -2.25 -3.29
N PRO A 12 -10.36 -1.98 -3.87
CA PRO A 12 -11.63 -2.16 -3.18
C PRO A 12 -11.92 -3.62 -2.80
N ASP A 13 -12.57 -3.83 -1.66
CA ASP A 13 -12.94 -5.18 -1.19
C ASP A 13 -13.79 -5.98 -2.18
N ALA A 14 -14.69 -5.32 -2.91
CA ALA A 14 -15.50 -5.97 -3.94
C ALA A 14 -14.62 -6.55 -5.06
N TYR A 15 -13.63 -5.79 -5.53
CA TYR A 15 -12.65 -6.25 -6.52
C TYR A 15 -11.83 -7.42 -5.96
N ASN A 16 -11.35 -7.29 -4.72
CA ASN A 16 -10.51 -8.29 -4.05
C ASN A 16 -11.23 -9.63 -3.92
N ARG A 17 -12.51 -9.61 -3.53
CA ARG A 17 -13.34 -10.82 -3.37
C ARG A 17 -13.64 -11.49 -4.71
N MET A 18 -13.90 -10.70 -5.75
CA MET A 18 -14.23 -11.20 -7.08
C MET A 18 -13.03 -11.86 -7.77
N THR A 19 -11.84 -11.28 -7.64
CA THR A 19 -10.65 -11.69 -8.40
C THR A 19 -9.67 -12.55 -7.61
N ASN A 20 -9.78 -12.56 -6.27
CA ASN A 20 -8.76 -13.06 -5.34
C ASN A 20 -7.40 -12.32 -5.45
N LEU A 21 -7.34 -11.22 -6.19
CA LEU A 21 -6.17 -10.35 -6.29
C LEU A 21 -6.37 -9.11 -5.44
N ILE A 22 -5.33 -8.72 -4.71
CA ILE A 22 -5.23 -7.41 -4.06
C ILE A 22 -4.10 -6.63 -4.72
N TYR A 23 -4.36 -5.36 -5.02
CA TYR A 23 -3.30 -4.39 -5.28
C TYR A 23 -2.80 -3.83 -3.96
N VAL A 24 -1.48 -3.87 -3.76
CA VAL A 24 -0.82 -3.44 -2.53
C VAL A 24 0.37 -2.53 -2.82
N ALA A 25 0.63 -1.59 -1.91
CA ALA A 25 1.88 -0.84 -1.85
C ALA A 25 2.65 -1.23 -0.58
N PRO A 26 3.95 -1.57 -0.66
CA PRO A 26 4.73 -1.99 0.49
C PRO A 26 4.96 -0.85 1.49
N ILE A 27 5.11 -1.23 2.75
CA ILE A 27 5.53 -0.36 3.84
C ILE A 27 6.94 -0.77 4.25
N SER A 28 7.88 0.17 4.27
CA SER A 28 9.26 -0.07 4.68
C SER A 28 9.72 0.95 5.72
N THR A 29 10.45 0.48 6.73
CA THR A 29 11.11 1.33 7.73
C THR A 29 12.48 1.83 7.25
N THR A 30 13.03 1.25 6.18
CA THR A 30 14.30 1.64 5.57
C THR A 30 14.12 2.28 4.19
N ALA A 31 12.89 2.73 3.87
CA ALA A 31 12.58 3.34 2.59
C ALA A 31 13.56 4.48 2.29
N ASN A 32 14.20 4.42 1.12
CA ASN A 32 15.09 5.49 0.69
C ASN A 32 14.22 6.66 0.22
N LEU A 33 13.99 7.61 1.14
CA LEU A 33 13.12 8.77 0.95
C LEU A 33 13.54 9.66 -0.23
N ALA A 34 14.79 9.57 -0.69
CA ALA A 34 15.30 10.41 -1.76
C ALA A 34 14.92 9.97 -3.18
N ARG A 35 14.47 8.71 -3.38
CA ARG A 35 14.26 8.16 -4.75
C ARG A 35 12.83 8.28 -5.27
N ASN A 36 11.83 8.28 -4.39
CA ASN A 36 10.41 8.27 -4.77
C ASN A 36 9.68 9.49 -4.18
N VAL A 37 10.34 10.65 -4.26
CA VAL A 37 9.81 11.93 -3.75
C VAL A 37 8.45 12.20 -4.41
N GLY A 38 7.44 12.52 -3.60
CA GLY A 38 6.05 12.75 -4.05
C GLY A 38 5.13 11.52 -3.95
N PHE A 39 5.66 10.30 -4.07
CA PHE A 39 4.87 9.06 -4.06
C PHE A 39 5.05 8.22 -2.79
N GLN A 40 5.50 8.84 -1.70
CA GLN A 40 5.71 8.22 -0.41
C GLN A 40 4.83 8.84 0.68
N VAL A 41 4.16 8.01 1.47
CA VAL A 41 3.32 8.44 2.60
C VAL A 41 3.92 7.94 3.90
N SER A 42 4.22 8.85 4.83
CA SER A 42 4.81 8.51 6.13
C SER A 42 3.72 8.11 7.12
N LEU A 43 3.94 7.03 7.86
CA LEU A 43 3.09 6.65 9.01
C LEU A 43 3.59 7.24 10.34
N SER A 44 4.67 8.02 10.31
CA SER A 44 5.18 8.67 11.52
C SER A 44 4.15 9.63 12.10
N GLY A 45 3.83 9.46 13.38
CA GLY A 45 2.82 10.28 14.06
C GLY A 45 1.37 9.96 13.67
N ALA A 46 1.13 8.94 12.83
CA ALA A 46 -0.21 8.60 12.36
C ALA A 46 -1.09 7.89 13.41
N GLY A 47 -0.51 7.49 14.55
CA GLY A 47 -1.20 6.71 15.59
C GLY A 47 -1.48 5.25 15.20
N THR A 48 -0.82 4.74 14.15
CA THR A 48 -0.92 3.35 13.69
C THR A 48 0.03 2.44 14.47
N LYS A 49 -0.29 1.15 14.55
CA LYS A 49 0.63 0.12 15.07
C LYS A 49 1.78 -0.12 14.09
N THR A 50 1.47 -0.13 12.80
CA THR A 50 2.44 -0.25 11.71
C THR A 50 3.18 1.06 11.54
N THR A 51 4.50 0.97 11.46
CA THR A 51 5.40 2.13 11.29
C THR A 51 6.17 2.03 9.98
N GLY A 52 6.62 3.17 9.46
CA GLY A 52 7.45 3.26 8.27
C GLY A 52 6.82 4.15 7.21
N VAL A 53 7.18 3.89 5.96
CA VAL A 53 6.78 4.68 4.80
C VAL A 53 6.12 3.76 3.78
N ILE A 54 4.91 4.11 3.34
CA ILE A 54 4.23 3.50 2.21
C ILE A 54 4.92 3.98 0.94
N ASP A 55 5.35 3.05 0.08
CA ASP A 55 5.99 3.34 -1.20
C ASP A 55 5.04 3.04 -2.38
N LEU A 56 4.36 4.08 -2.87
CA LEU A 56 3.34 3.95 -3.93
C LEU A 56 3.95 3.69 -5.31
N MET A 57 5.26 3.81 -5.48
CA MET A 57 5.92 3.41 -6.75
C MET A 57 6.14 1.90 -6.85
N GLN A 58 6.00 1.17 -5.74
CA GLN A 58 6.20 -0.29 -5.70
C GLN A 58 4.87 -1.07 -5.61
N ILE A 59 3.83 -0.57 -6.27
CA ILE A 59 2.52 -1.24 -6.32
C ILE A 59 2.65 -2.61 -6.99
N ARG A 60 2.00 -3.61 -6.41
CA ARG A 60 1.98 -4.99 -6.93
C ARG A 60 0.59 -5.59 -6.80
N ALA A 61 0.20 -6.38 -7.80
CA ALA A 61 -0.92 -7.30 -7.67
C ALA A 61 -0.47 -8.58 -6.94
N VAL A 62 -1.25 -9.02 -5.96
CA VAL A 62 -0.95 -10.19 -5.14
C VAL A 62 -2.18 -11.08 -5.07
N ASP A 63 -2.04 -12.34 -5.48
CA ASP A 63 -3.01 -13.38 -5.13
C ASP A 63 -2.86 -13.71 -3.64
N PHE A 64 -3.79 -13.21 -2.83
CA PHE A 64 -3.75 -13.34 -1.38
C PHE A 64 -4.34 -14.66 -0.87
N LYS A 65 -4.97 -15.45 -1.75
CA LYS A 65 -5.51 -16.77 -1.41
C LYS A 65 -4.57 -17.92 -1.76
N SER A 66 -3.51 -17.67 -2.53
CA SER A 66 -2.46 -18.65 -2.79
C SER A 66 -1.91 -19.23 -1.48
N ALA A 67 -1.86 -20.56 -1.38
CA ALA A 67 -1.39 -21.29 -0.20
C ALA A 67 0.07 -20.98 0.19
N GLU A 68 0.86 -20.46 -0.75
CA GLU A 68 2.26 -20.07 -0.53
C GLU A 68 2.40 -18.71 0.18
N ARG A 69 1.32 -17.92 0.21
CA ARG A 69 1.28 -16.60 0.85
C ARG A 69 0.52 -16.66 2.17
N LYS A 70 1.15 -16.15 3.24
CA LYS A 70 0.53 -16.00 4.56
C LYS A 70 0.13 -14.55 4.74
N VAL A 71 -1.04 -14.18 4.21
CA VAL A 71 -1.58 -12.82 4.35
C VAL A 71 -2.46 -12.78 5.60
N SER A 72 -2.21 -11.80 6.46
CA SER A 72 -3.00 -11.52 7.65
C SER A 72 -3.36 -10.05 7.70
N TYR A 73 -4.57 -9.76 8.20
CA TYR A 73 -4.99 -8.40 8.48
C TYR A 73 -4.32 -7.91 9.77
N VAL A 74 -3.86 -6.65 9.76
CA VAL A 74 -3.17 -6.02 10.91
C VAL A 74 -4.02 -4.93 11.52
N GLU A 75 -4.37 -3.90 10.73
CA GLU A 75 -5.13 -2.73 11.17
C GLU A 75 -5.73 -1.98 9.98
N LYS A 76 -6.57 -0.98 10.27
CA LYS A 76 -7.07 -0.01 9.30
C LYS A 76 -6.31 1.30 9.49
N LEU A 77 -5.91 1.94 8.39
CA LEU A 77 -5.27 3.25 8.45
C LEU A 77 -6.30 4.36 8.78
N PRO A 78 -5.88 5.43 9.48
CA PRO A 78 -6.67 6.64 9.63
C PRO A 78 -7.08 7.23 8.28
N SER A 79 -8.23 7.91 8.21
CA SER A 79 -8.75 8.47 6.95
C SER A 79 -7.78 9.44 6.30
N PHE A 80 -7.12 10.32 7.06
CA PHE A 80 -6.18 11.29 6.50
C PHE A 80 -4.97 10.64 5.79
N ILE A 81 -4.53 9.46 6.25
CA ILE A 81 -3.49 8.69 5.55
C ILE A 81 -4.05 8.07 4.26
N VAL A 82 -5.29 7.59 4.30
CA VAL A 82 -5.96 7.05 3.10
C VAL A 82 -6.14 8.14 2.06
N ASP A 83 -6.57 9.33 2.47
CA ASP A 83 -6.75 10.49 1.60
C ASP A 83 -5.41 10.88 0.95
N GLU A 84 -4.34 10.99 1.73
CA GLU A 84 -2.99 11.28 1.21
C GLU A 84 -2.49 10.19 0.23
N VAL A 85 -2.76 8.91 0.50
CA VAL A 85 -2.44 7.81 -0.42
C VAL A 85 -3.20 7.98 -1.75
N LEU A 86 -4.50 8.28 -1.69
CA LEU A 86 -5.33 8.45 -2.89
C LEU A 86 -4.89 9.67 -3.72
N GLU A 87 -4.58 10.79 -3.08
CA GLU A 87 -4.07 11.99 -3.75
C GLU A 87 -2.76 11.72 -4.48
N ARG A 88 -1.83 11.01 -3.85
CA ARG A 88 -0.51 10.73 -4.43
C ARG A 88 -0.54 9.59 -5.45
N ILE A 89 -1.48 8.66 -5.35
CA ILE A 89 -1.59 7.55 -6.31
C ILE A 89 -2.34 7.95 -7.59
N ALA A 90 -3.25 8.92 -7.51
CA ALA A 90 -4.09 9.32 -8.63
C ALA A 90 -3.29 9.66 -9.90
N PRO A 91 -2.19 10.45 -9.86
CA PRO A 91 -1.39 10.75 -11.05
C PRO A 91 -0.76 9.53 -11.74
N ILE A 92 -0.65 8.37 -11.07
CA ILE A 92 -0.09 7.14 -11.67
C ILE A 92 -1.11 6.47 -12.60
N PHE A 93 -2.40 6.61 -12.30
CA PHE A 93 -3.48 5.90 -12.98
C PHE A 93 -4.41 6.81 -13.79
N MET A 94 -4.20 8.13 -13.72
CA MET A 94 -4.83 9.09 -14.59
C MET A 94 -4.13 9.06 -15.95
N THR A 95 -4.88 8.78 -16.99
CA THR A 95 -4.43 8.99 -18.37
C THR A 95 -4.59 10.47 -18.71
N ASP A 96 -3.64 11.03 -19.45
CA ASP A 96 -3.81 12.36 -20.02
C ASP A 96 -5.07 12.38 -20.90
N GLU A 97 -5.93 13.38 -20.72
CA GLU A 97 -7.03 13.66 -21.63
C GLU A 97 -6.44 14.20 -22.95
N ASN A 98 -6.30 13.33 -23.96
CA ASN A 98 -6.14 13.73 -25.36
C ASN A 98 -7.46 13.53 -26.11
#